data_AF-A0A928BT45-F1
#
_entry.id   AF-A0A928BT45-F1
#
_cell.length_a   1.000
_cell.length_b   1.000
_cell.length_c   1.000
_cell.angle_alpha   90.00
_cell.angle_beta   90.00
_cell.angle_gamma   90.00
#
_symmetry.space_group_name_H-M   'P 1'
#
loop_
_entity.id
_entity.type
_entity.pdbx_description
1 polymer ?
#
loop_
_entity_poly.entity_id
_entity_poly.type
_entity_poly.pdbx_seq_one_letter_code
_entity_poly.pdbx_strand_id
1 'polypeptide(L)'
;MAAKDFIVAIELGSSKVTGIAGQKNLDGSINVLAMVKEESSSFIRKGVVYNIDKTAQCLTSIIKKLENQLKTQITQVYVGVGGQSIRSVKNVVTKDLPGETIITQDMVIELMDANRNMTYQDQEILDAAVQEYKVGTQFQLDPVGIQATHLEGHFLNILERKAFYRNLNKCFETAGINVAEMYLAPLALADSVLTEVEKRSGCALVDMGYDTTTVSVYSKNILRHLAVIPLGSNNITKDIASLQMEESDAERMKLKYGSAYTENNEIDNELKYSIDPERQVESRKFIEIVEGRLEEIIENVWYQIPSEYYDKLLGGIILTGGGSNMKNIEKAFINHTHVDKIRIAKFVSQTIISNNEEIKAHNGMLNTLLGLLAKGDINCAGDAFDPNGDLFASLKPQTIHPTNDQRPARQTTDLPAGVIRTEAEKQKAEEEKRRQQEEEERARQEEERLKKEEEARIRKENSTWNKLKKGILKFGKSIVEEED
;
A
#
# COMPACT_ATOMS: atom_id res chain seq x y z
N MET A 1 -13.02 -15.15 28.29
CA MET A 1 -13.40 -16.21 27.33
C MET A 1 -12.46 -16.12 26.15
N ALA A 2 -12.15 -17.23 25.48
CA ALA A 2 -11.37 -17.20 24.24
C ALA A 2 -12.15 -16.46 23.14
N ALA A 3 -11.52 -15.47 22.49
CA ALA A 3 -12.12 -14.73 21.40
C ALA A 3 -12.14 -15.60 20.13
N LYS A 4 -13.32 -15.81 19.51
CA LYS A 4 -13.46 -16.71 18.35
C LYS A 4 -13.56 -15.99 17.01
N ASP A 5 -13.65 -14.66 17.04
CA ASP A 5 -13.84 -13.82 15.88
C ASP A 5 -13.14 -12.48 16.10
N PHE A 6 -12.00 -12.30 15.43
CA PHE A 6 -11.23 -11.07 15.49
C PHE A 6 -10.31 -10.93 14.28
N ILE A 7 -9.98 -9.68 13.97
CA ILE A 7 -8.96 -9.27 13.00
C ILE A 7 -7.68 -8.93 13.76
N VAL A 8 -6.52 -9.27 13.19
CA VAL A 8 -5.21 -8.83 13.69
C VAL A 8 -4.51 -7.98 12.65
N ALA A 9 -4.06 -6.78 13.04
CA ALA A 9 -3.25 -5.91 12.20
C ALA A 9 -1.89 -5.60 12.86
N ILE A 10 -0.83 -5.54 12.05
CA ILE A 10 0.52 -5.20 12.48
C ILE A 10 1.04 -4.01 11.68
N GLU A 11 1.51 -2.99 12.39
CA GLU A 11 2.22 -1.85 11.83
C GLU A 11 3.70 -1.89 12.25
N LEU A 12 4.59 -1.83 11.26
CA LEU A 12 6.04 -1.85 11.45
C LEU A 12 6.61 -0.43 11.48
N GLY A 13 6.42 0.28 12.60
CA GLY A 13 6.97 1.61 12.81
C GLY A 13 8.47 1.60 13.13
N SER A 14 9.14 2.74 12.92
CA SER A 14 10.57 2.91 13.28
C SER A 14 10.82 3.15 14.76
N SER A 15 9.82 3.67 15.49
CA SER A 15 9.89 3.73 16.94
C SER A 15 9.44 2.40 17.55
N LYS A 16 8.29 1.88 17.11
CA LYS A 16 7.70 0.64 17.64
C LYS A 16 7.07 -0.20 16.55
N VAL A 17 7.14 -1.52 16.69
CA VAL A 17 6.20 -2.42 16.02
C VAL A 17 4.98 -2.57 16.92
N THR A 18 3.79 -2.39 16.36
CA THR A 18 2.53 -2.51 17.11
C THR A 18 1.62 -3.55 16.45
N GLY A 19 1.15 -4.51 17.25
CA GLY A 19 0.08 -5.42 16.87
C GLY A 19 -1.21 -5.07 17.61
N ILE A 20 -2.33 -5.07 16.89
CA ILE A 20 -3.67 -4.86 17.46
C ILE A 20 -4.60 -5.97 17.03
N ALA A 21 -5.49 -6.37 17.94
CA ALA A 21 -6.58 -7.29 17.64
C ALA A 21 -7.92 -6.63 17.97
N GLY A 22 -8.90 -6.76 17.08
CA GLY A 22 -10.24 -6.19 17.27
C GLY A 22 -11.33 -7.00 16.59
N GLN A 23 -12.54 -6.93 17.13
CA GLN A 23 -13.74 -7.51 16.53
C GLN A 23 -14.53 -6.40 15.82
N LYS A 24 -14.86 -6.63 14.56
CA LYS A 24 -15.65 -5.71 13.73
C LYS A 24 -17.13 -6.08 13.84
N ASN A 25 -17.94 -5.13 14.26
CA ASN A 25 -19.38 -5.29 14.38
C ASN A 25 -20.08 -5.06 13.03
N LEU A 26 -21.33 -5.50 12.92
CA LEU A 26 -22.14 -5.35 11.70
C LEU A 26 -22.39 -3.89 11.30
N ASP A 27 -22.38 -2.97 12.26
CA ASP A 27 -22.52 -1.53 12.03
C ASP A 27 -21.20 -0.84 11.60
N GLY A 28 -20.11 -1.61 11.48
CA GLY A 28 -18.78 -1.11 11.13
C GLY A 28 -17.96 -0.59 12.32
N SER A 29 -18.51 -0.55 13.53
CA SER A 29 -17.73 -0.23 14.73
C SER A 29 -16.75 -1.35 15.08
N ILE A 30 -15.66 -1.02 15.76
CA ILE A 30 -14.59 -1.96 16.09
C ILE A 30 -14.37 -2.00 17.60
N ASN A 31 -14.58 -3.17 18.19
CA ASN A 31 -14.24 -3.48 19.58
C ASN A 31 -12.79 -3.95 19.65
N VAL A 32 -11.88 -3.13 20.21
CA VAL A 32 -10.48 -3.52 20.38
C VAL A 32 -10.35 -4.47 21.55
N LEU A 33 -9.77 -5.65 21.28
CA LEU A 33 -9.62 -6.73 22.25
C LEU A 33 -8.24 -6.72 22.91
N ALA A 34 -7.19 -6.46 22.13
CA ALA A 34 -5.80 -6.50 22.61
C ALA A 34 -4.91 -5.57 21.78
N MET A 35 -3.85 -5.04 22.40
CA MET A 35 -2.80 -4.28 21.72
C MET A 35 -1.46 -4.57 22.39
N VAL A 36 -0.43 -4.80 21.58
CA VAL A 36 0.93 -5.09 22.02
C VAL A 36 1.91 -4.23 21.22
N LYS A 37 2.93 -3.71 21.91
CA LYS A 37 3.97 -2.85 21.34
C LYS A 37 5.35 -3.33 21.75
N GLU A 38 6.31 -3.21 20.84
CA GLU A 38 7.74 -3.44 21.10
C GLU A 38 8.59 -2.38 20.42
N GLU A 39 9.62 -1.88 21.10
CA GLU A 39 10.57 -0.90 20.57
C GLU A 39 11.35 -1.47 19.39
N SER A 40 11.49 -0.69 18.31
CA SER A 40 12.01 -1.18 17.02
C SER A 40 13.15 -0.37 16.43
N SER A 41 13.55 0.74 17.06
CA SER A 41 14.57 1.68 16.56
C SER A 41 15.93 1.04 16.23
N SER A 42 16.25 -0.11 16.83
CA SER A 42 17.48 -0.85 16.58
C SER A 42 17.46 -1.77 15.35
N PHE A 43 16.29 -2.02 14.73
CA PHE A 43 16.13 -2.95 13.60
C PHE A 43 15.19 -2.47 12.48
N ILE A 44 14.36 -1.44 12.73
CA ILE A 44 13.59 -0.71 11.71
C ILE A 44 14.07 0.74 11.70
N ARG A 45 14.36 1.26 10.51
CA ARG A 45 14.80 2.65 10.33
C ARG A 45 14.04 3.24 9.15
N LYS A 46 13.49 4.45 9.30
CA LYS A 46 12.75 5.12 8.21
C LYS A 46 11.65 4.24 7.58
N GLY A 47 10.99 3.44 8.41
CA GLY A 47 9.90 2.52 8.03
C GLY A 47 10.34 1.26 7.28
N VAL A 48 11.65 1.04 7.09
CA VAL A 48 12.17 -0.14 6.39
C VAL A 48 12.90 -1.08 7.34
N VAL A 49 12.76 -2.39 7.10
CA VAL A 49 13.47 -3.42 7.86
C VAL A 49 14.95 -3.42 7.52
N TYR A 50 15.79 -3.14 8.52
CA TYR A 50 17.24 -3.19 8.41
C TYR A 50 17.84 -4.50 8.95
N ASN A 51 17.25 -5.08 10.00
CA ASN A 51 17.68 -6.36 10.57
C ASN A 51 16.53 -7.37 10.58
N ILE A 52 16.60 -8.36 9.69
CA ILE A 52 15.54 -9.36 9.47
C ILE A 52 15.33 -10.23 10.72
N ASP A 53 16.41 -10.72 11.34
CA ASP A 53 16.32 -11.65 12.47
C ASP A 53 15.67 -10.99 13.68
N LYS A 54 16.07 -9.76 14.02
CA LYS A 54 15.48 -8.99 15.12
C LYS A 54 14.02 -8.64 14.84
N THR A 55 13.67 -8.29 13.60
CA THR A 55 12.28 -8.07 13.21
C THR A 55 11.45 -9.35 13.36
N ALA A 56 11.94 -10.49 12.88
CA ALA A 56 11.24 -11.77 13.03
C ALA A 56 11.04 -12.18 14.50
N GLN A 57 12.03 -11.95 15.36
CA GLN A 57 11.92 -12.15 16.81
C GLN A 57 10.86 -11.25 17.44
N CYS A 58 10.86 -9.96 17.09
CA CYS A 58 9.86 -8.99 17.53
C CYS A 58 8.44 -9.40 17.10
N LEU A 59 8.25 -9.77 15.83
CA LEU A 59 6.97 -10.25 15.32
C LEU A 59 6.48 -11.50 16.07
N THR A 60 7.35 -12.47 16.29
CA THR A 60 7.04 -13.69 17.06
C THR A 60 6.59 -13.33 18.48
N SER A 61 7.27 -12.38 19.12
CA SER A 61 6.95 -11.93 20.48
C SER A 61 5.60 -11.20 20.52
N ILE A 62 5.31 -10.33 19.54
CA ILE A 62 4.02 -9.65 19.40
C ILE A 62 2.87 -10.66 19.27
N ILE A 63 3.00 -11.64 18.36
CA ILE A 63 1.98 -12.67 18.17
C ILE A 63 1.74 -13.44 19.47
N LYS A 64 2.80 -13.96 20.11
CA LYS A 64 2.67 -14.70 21.38
C LYS A 64 1.99 -13.87 22.47
N LYS A 65 2.30 -12.58 22.58
CA LYS A 65 1.67 -11.69 23.57
C LYS A 65 0.20 -11.44 23.25
N LEU A 66 -0.16 -11.28 21.97
CA LEU A 66 -1.56 -11.14 21.55
C LEU A 66 -2.35 -12.43 21.81
N GLU A 67 -1.83 -13.60 21.42
CA GLU A 67 -2.46 -14.90 21.66
C GLU A 67 -2.68 -15.15 23.16
N ASN A 68 -1.71 -14.76 23.99
CA ASN A 68 -1.84 -14.82 25.45
C ASN A 68 -2.96 -13.94 26.00
N GLN A 69 -3.20 -12.75 25.44
CA GLN A 69 -4.29 -11.86 25.85
C GLN A 69 -5.65 -12.34 25.31
N LEU A 70 -5.69 -12.83 24.08
CA LEU A 70 -6.89 -13.30 23.38
C LEU A 70 -7.33 -14.72 23.79
N LYS A 71 -6.41 -15.50 24.40
CA LYS A 71 -6.55 -16.92 24.72
C LYS A 71 -6.88 -17.79 23.50
N THR A 72 -6.42 -17.34 22.32
CA THR A 72 -6.73 -17.94 21.02
C THR A 72 -5.52 -17.77 20.12
N GLN A 73 -5.19 -18.79 19.33
CA GLN A 73 -4.11 -18.72 18.34
C GLN A 73 -4.45 -17.72 17.24
N ILE A 74 -3.41 -17.15 16.62
CA ILE A 74 -3.54 -16.24 15.48
C ILE A 74 -3.10 -16.97 14.22
N THR A 75 -4.02 -17.18 13.29
CA THR A 75 -3.75 -17.94 12.06
C THR A 75 -3.10 -17.11 10.97
N GLN A 76 -3.39 -15.80 10.95
CA GLN A 76 -2.94 -14.86 9.95
C GLN A 76 -3.07 -13.40 10.41
N VAL A 77 -2.38 -12.47 9.75
CA VAL A 77 -2.39 -11.04 10.09
C VAL A 77 -2.48 -10.13 8.87
N TYR A 78 -3.03 -8.93 9.06
CA TYR A 78 -2.95 -7.82 8.14
C TYR A 78 -1.70 -6.99 8.41
N VAL A 79 -1.02 -6.52 7.36
CA VAL A 79 0.26 -5.80 7.50
C VAL A 79 0.22 -4.46 6.79
N GLY A 80 0.64 -3.41 7.49
CA GLY A 80 0.89 -2.11 6.88
C GLY A 80 2.29 -2.02 6.28
N VAL A 81 2.36 -1.69 4.99
CA VAL A 81 3.59 -1.42 4.26
C VAL A 81 3.75 0.08 4.07
N GLY A 82 4.85 0.61 4.57
CA GLY A 82 5.17 2.03 4.56
C GLY A 82 6.68 2.24 4.48
N GLY A 83 7.12 3.47 4.70
CA GLY A 83 8.53 3.78 4.86
C GLY A 83 9.24 4.28 3.61
N GLN A 84 10.54 4.49 3.78
CA GLN A 84 11.41 5.11 2.80
C GLN A 84 11.38 4.34 1.48
N SER A 85 11.47 5.09 0.37
CA SER A 85 11.44 4.61 -1.01
C SER A 85 10.05 4.44 -1.61
N ILE A 86 8.97 4.47 -0.83
CA ILE A 86 7.63 4.59 -1.39
C ILE A 86 7.48 5.96 -2.05
N ARG A 87 7.20 5.95 -3.36
CA ARG A 87 6.91 7.16 -4.14
C ARG A 87 6.01 6.86 -5.31
N SER A 88 5.28 7.86 -5.75
CA SER A 88 4.48 7.81 -6.97
C SER A 88 5.27 8.27 -8.20
N VAL A 89 5.04 7.64 -9.34
CA VAL A 89 5.58 8.00 -10.65
C VAL A 89 4.44 7.98 -11.65
N LYS A 90 4.24 9.09 -12.37
CA LYS A 90 3.26 9.15 -13.46
C LYS A 90 3.73 8.31 -14.63
N ASN A 91 2.80 7.62 -15.26
CA ASN A 91 3.07 6.85 -16.46
C ASN A 91 1.91 6.97 -17.45
N VAL A 92 2.22 6.91 -18.74
CA VAL A 92 1.24 6.92 -19.81
C VAL A 92 1.46 5.67 -20.67
N VAL A 93 0.39 4.92 -20.91
CA VAL A 93 0.40 3.81 -21.85
C VAL A 93 -0.56 4.13 -22.98
N THR A 94 -0.18 3.78 -24.20
CA THR A 94 -0.88 4.17 -25.40
C THR A 94 -1.26 2.94 -26.21
N LYS A 95 -2.47 2.95 -26.79
CA LYS A 95 -2.97 1.92 -27.68
C LYS A 95 -3.57 2.56 -28.94
N ASP A 96 -3.03 2.18 -30.09
CA ASP A 96 -3.61 2.53 -31.39
C ASP A 96 -4.74 1.56 -31.74
N LEU A 97 -5.85 2.11 -32.22
CA LEU A 97 -7.06 1.37 -32.55
C LEU A 97 -7.31 1.35 -34.06
N PRO A 98 -7.82 0.24 -34.61
CA PRO A 98 -8.08 0.13 -36.04
C PRO A 98 -9.30 0.97 -36.45
N GLY A 99 -9.06 2.03 -37.22
CA GLY A 99 -10.13 2.95 -37.63
C GLY A 99 -10.85 3.57 -36.43
N GLU A 100 -12.11 3.95 -36.59
CA GLU A 100 -12.91 4.47 -35.50
C GLU A 100 -13.55 3.31 -34.70
N THR A 101 -12.75 2.71 -33.82
CA THR A 101 -13.17 1.58 -32.97
C THR A 101 -13.87 2.07 -31.71
N ILE A 102 -14.94 1.38 -31.30
CA ILE A 102 -15.56 1.60 -29.99
C ILE A 102 -14.69 0.97 -28.92
N ILE A 103 -14.28 1.77 -27.93
CA ILE A 103 -13.45 1.32 -26.82
C ILE A 103 -14.23 0.31 -25.97
N THR A 104 -13.63 -0.87 -25.75
CA THR A 104 -14.19 -1.94 -24.92
C THR A 104 -13.53 -1.99 -23.54
N GLN A 105 -14.20 -2.65 -22.59
CA GLN A 105 -13.62 -2.90 -21.26
C GLN A 105 -12.28 -3.65 -21.35
N ASP A 106 -12.18 -4.63 -22.25
CA ASP A 106 -10.95 -5.41 -22.46
C ASP A 106 -9.79 -4.51 -22.90
N MET A 107 -10.02 -3.52 -23.76
CA MET A 107 -8.97 -2.57 -24.17
C MET A 107 -8.46 -1.71 -23.00
N VAL A 108 -9.35 -1.34 -22.08
CA VAL A 108 -9.00 -0.60 -20.86
C VAL A 108 -8.17 -1.47 -19.92
N ILE A 109 -8.58 -2.74 -19.74
CA ILE A 109 -7.85 -3.73 -18.96
C ILE A 109 -6.45 -3.96 -19.54
N GLU A 110 -6.32 -4.12 -20.85
CA GLU A 110 -5.03 -4.30 -21.52
C GLU A 110 -4.06 -3.14 -21.26
N LEU A 111 -4.55 -1.88 -21.28
CA LEU A 111 -3.74 -0.70 -20.95
C LEU A 111 -3.26 -0.72 -19.49
N MET A 112 -4.16 -1.10 -18.58
CA MET A 112 -3.85 -1.22 -17.15
C MET A 112 -2.81 -2.33 -16.90
N ASP A 113 -2.96 -3.47 -17.56
CA ASP A 113 -1.99 -4.57 -17.49
C ASP A 113 -0.64 -4.20 -18.10
N ALA A 114 -0.63 -3.54 -19.26
CA ALA A 114 0.59 -3.02 -19.86
C ALA A 114 1.33 -2.06 -18.91
N ASN A 115 0.60 -1.17 -18.24
CA ASN A 115 1.18 -0.29 -17.22
C ASN A 115 1.74 -1.08 -16.02
N ARG A 116 1.00 -2.05 -15.49
CA ARG A 116 1.43 -2.86 -14.34
C ARG A 116 2.60 -3.79 -14.64
N ASN A 117 2.82 -4.14 -15.90
CA ASN A 117 3.97 -4.93 -16.36
C ASN A 117 5.23 -4.07 -16.63
N MET A 118 5.17 -2.75 -16.43
CA MET A 118 6.35 -1.91 -16.61
C MET A 118 7.44 -2.20 -15.59
N THR A 119 8.68 -2.20 -16.07
CA THR A 119 9.85 -2.43 -15.24
C THR A 119 10.53 -1.13 -14.85
N TYR A 120 10.82 -0.99 -13.56
CA TYR A 120 11.65 0.07 -13.03
C TYR A 120 12.93 -0.54 -12.44
N GLN A 121 14.07 0.12 -12.66
CA GLN A 121 15.35 -0.38 -12.14
C GLN A 121 15.32 -0.41 -10.61
N ASP A 122 15.62 -1.58 -10.02
CA ASP A 122 15.63 -1.85 -8.57
C ASP A 122 14.32 -1.55 -7.82
N GLN A 123 13.23 -1.23 -8.52
CA GLN A 123 11.93 -0.89 -7.97
C GLN A 123 10.84 -1.81 -8.52
N GLU A 124 9.78 -2.01 -7.73
CA GLU A 124 8.56 -2.66 -8.19
C GLU A 124 7.35 -1.74 -8.04
N ILE A 125 6.32 -2.00 -8.84
CA ILE A 125 5.01 -1.36 -8.70
C ILE A 125 4.24 -2.10 -7.60
N LEU A 126 3.97 -1.42 -6.50
CA LEU A 126 3.13 -1.91 -5.40
C LEU A 126 1.64 -1.77 -5.73
N ASP A 127 1.27 -0.65 -6.35
CA ASP A 127 -0.09 -0.35 -6.78
C ASP A 127 -0.05 0.68 -7.94
N ALA A 128 -1.13 0.77 -8.71
CA ALA A 128 -1.28 1.70 -9.82
C ALA A 128 -2.67 2.33 -9.80
N ALA A 129 -2.73 3.63 -9.52
CA ALA A 129 -3.96 4.41 -9.53
C ALA A 129 -4.24 4.97 -10.94
N VAL A 130 -5.38 4.62 -11.50
CA VAL A 130 -5.88 5.21 -12.76
C VAL A 130 -6.15 6.70 -12.53
N GLN A 131 -5.62 7.54 -13.42
CA GLN A 131 -5.83 8.98 -13.36
C GLN A 131 -6.98 9.39 -14.26
N GLU A 132 -6.81 9.13 -15.56
CA GLU A 132 -7.73 9.53 -16.62
C GLU A 132 -7.30 8.88 -17.94
N TYR A 133 -8.24 8.70 -18.85
CA TYR A 133 -8.00 8.20 -20.20
C TYR A 133 -8.15 9.33 -21.18
N LYS A 134 -7.22 9.47 -22.11
CA LYS A 134 -7.29 10.45 -23.18
C LYS A 134 -7.82 9.79 -24.44
N VAL A 135 -8.93 10.33 -24.94
CA VAL A 135 -9.59 9.90 -26.17
C VAL A 135 -9.64 11.10 -27.12
N GLY A 136 -8.84 11.06 -28.17
CA GLY A 136 -8.61 12.22 -29.03
C GLY A 136 -7.95 13.37 -28.25
N THR A 137 -8.68 14.48 -28.06
CA THR A 137 -8.21 15.66 -27.31
C THR A 137 -8.83 15.81 -25.92
N GLN A 138 -9.71 14.90 -25.52
CA GLN A 138 -10.45 14.98 -24.26
C GLN A 138 -9.99 13.93 -23.26
N PHE A 139 -10.05 14.28 -21.97
CA PHE A 139 -9.83 13.35 -20.87
C PHE A 139 -11.16 12.84 -20.32
N GLN A 140 -11.21 11.55 -20.05
CA GLN A 140 -12.39 10.82 -19.56
C GLN A 140 -11.98 9.91 -18.40
N LEU A 141 -12.84 9.77 -17.40
CA LEU A 141 -12.62 8.78 -16.32
C LEU A 141 -13.01 7.37 -16.77
N ASP A 142 -14.05 7.28 -17.60
CA ASP A 142 -14.55 6.04 -18.20
C ASP A 142 -14.61 6.21 -19.72
N PRO A 143 -13.69 5.58 -20.48
CA PRO A 143 -13.64 5.73 -21.93
C PRO A 143 -14.50 4.69 -22.68
N VAL A 144 -15.12 3.74 -21.97
CA VAL A 144 -15.83 2.62 -22.60
C VAL A 144 -17.05 3.12 -23.37
N GLY A 145 -17.24 2.59 -24.58
CA GLY A 145 -18.33 3.00 -25.48
C GLY A 145 -18.03 4.23 -26.32
N ILE A 146 -16.90 4.91 -26.11
CA ILE A 146 -16.47 6.05 -26.92
C ILE A 146 -15.72 5.54 -28.15
N GLN A 147 -16.02 6.13 -29.31
CA GLN A 147 -15.37 5.80 -30.57
C GLN A 147 -14.05 6.56 -30.70
N ALA A 148 -12.95 5.86 -31.00
CA ALA A 148 -11.62 6.41 -31.04
C ALA A 148 -10.68 5.68 -32.00
N THR A 149 -9.69 6.40 -32.51
CA THR A 149 -8.54 5.83 -33.22
C THR A 149 -7.31 5.67 -32.32
N HIS A 150 -7.30 6.36 -31.17
CA HIS A 150 -6.19 6.40 -30.24
C HIS A 150 -6.69 6.51 -28.80
N LEU A 151 -6.13 5.70 -27.91
CA LEU A 151 -6.47 5.66 -26.49
C LEU A 151 -5.18 5.73 -25.66
N GLU A 152 -5.07 6.74 -24.79
CA GLU A 152 -3.99 6.83 -23.81
C GLU A 152 -4.56 6.60 -22.41
N GLY A 153 -3.97 5.68 -21.64
CA GLY A 153 -4.24 5.51 -20.21
C GLY A 153 -3.19 6.26 -19.40
N HIS A 154 -3.62 7.20 -18.56
CA HIS A 154 -2.74 7.88 -17.60
C HIS A 154 -2.85 7.21 -16.23
N PHE A 155 -1.70 6.82 -15.69
CA PHE A 155 -1.58 6.09 -14.43
C PHE A 155 -0.63 6.79 -13.47
N LEU A 156 -0.81 6.51 -12.19
CA LEU A 156 0.09 6.88 -11.12
C LEU A 156 0.59 5.58 -10.45
N ASN A 157 1.81 5.18 -10.77
CA ASN A 157 2.44 3.97 -10.26
C ASN A 157 3.08 4.27 -8.92
N ILE A 158 2.72 3.49 -7.89
CA ILE A 158 3.31 3.57 -6.56
C ILE A 158 4.43 2.55 -6.49
N LEU A 159 5.65 3.05 -6.35
CA LEU A 159 6.88 2.26 -6.43
C LEU A 159 7.55 2.10 -5.08
N GLU A 160 8.19 0.96 -4.86
CA GLU A 160 9.12 0.73 -3.75
C GLU A 160 10.36 -0.03 -4.23
N ARG A 161 11.49 0.09 -3.52
CA ARG A 161 12.67 -0.75 -3.78
C ARG A 161 12.38 -2.22 -3.50
N LYS A 162 12.71 -3.08 -4.46
CA LYS A 162 12.53 -4.55 -4.37
C LYS A 162 13.16 -5.15 -3.12
N ALA A 163 14.31 -4.62 -2.69
CA ALA A 163 15.01 -5.12 -1.51
C ALA A 163 14.23 -4.90 -0.20
N PHE A 164 13.52 -3.78 -0.04
CA PHE A 164 12.76 -3.49 1.17
C PHE A 164 11.52 -4.38 1.26
N TYR A 165 10.79 -4.48 0.15
CA TYR A 165 9.66 -5.39 0.01
C TYR A 165 10.05 -6.86 0.28
N ARG A 166 11.15 -7.34 -0.30
CA ARG A 166 11.66 -8.70 -0.04
C ARG A 166 12.04 -8.93 1.42
N ASN A 167 12.75 -7.98 2.03
CA ASN A 167 13.14 -8.09 3.44
C ASN A 167 11.92 -8.16 4.36
N LEU A 168 10.87 -7.40 4.08
CA LEU A 168 9.62 -7.45 4.83
C LEU A 168 8.98 -8.84 4.75
N ASN A 169 8.78 -9.37 3.54
CA ASN A 169 8.23 -10.71 3.34
C ASN A 169 9.06 -11.77 4.06
N LYS A 170 10.41 -11.68 3.96
CA LYS A 170 11.33 -12.59 4.65
C LYS A 170 11.16 -12.59 6.17
N CYS A 171 10.81 -11.46 6.79
CA CYS A 171 10.58 -11.39 8.23
C CYS A 171 9.36 -12.23 8.65
N PHE A 172 8.25 -12.13 7.90
CA PHE A 172 7.04 -12.90 8.19
C PHE A 172 7.24 -14.39 7.94
N GLU A 173 7.92 -14.76 6.86
CA GLU A 173 8.31 -16.15 6.59
C GLU A 173 9.17 -16.73 7.73
N THR A 174 10.19 -15.97 8.15
CA THR A 174 11.13 -16.41 9.21
C THR A 174 10.43 -16.52 10.55
N ALA A 175 9.42 -15.68 10.82
CA ALA A 175 8.59 -15.74 12.02
C ALA A 175 7.50 -16.83 11.96
N GLY A 176 7.27 -17.46 10.79
CA GLY A 176 6.21 -18.45 10.61
C GLY A 176 4.80 -17.85 10.72
N ILE A 177 4.63 -16.58 10.34
CA ILE A 177 3.36 -15.85 10.45
C ILE A 177 2.74 -15.72 9.06
N ASN A 178 1.52 -16.22 8.88
CA ASN A 178 0.80 -16.03 7.62
C ASN A 178 0.30 -14.59 7.51
N VAL A 179 0.44 -14.01 6.32
CA VAL A 179 -0.09 -12.68 6.01
C VAL A 179 -1.37 -12.86 5.22
N ALA A 180 -2.48 -12.36 5.78
CA ALA A 180 -3.79 -12.36 5.14
C ALA A 180 -3.80 -11.39 3.95
N GLU A 181 -3.30 -10.16 4.18
CA GLU A 181 -3.19 -9.12 3.17
C GLU A 181 -2.18 -8.05 3.61
N MET A 182 -1.45 -7.50 2.65
CA MET A 182 -0.59 -6.33 2.86
C MET A 182 -1.27 -5.09 2.29
N TYR A 183 -1.23 -3.98 3.02
CA TYR A 183 -1.81 -2.72 2.59
C TYR A 183 -0.76 -1.61 2.55
N LEU A 184 -0.80 -0.77 1.52
CA LEU A 184 -0.10 0.51 1.53
C LEU A 184 -0.65 1.35 2.69
N ALA A 185 0.16 1.48 3.75
CA ALA A 185 -0.20 2.19 4.97
C ALA A 185 -0.71 3.63 4.69
N PRO A 186 -0.12 4.42 3.77
CA PRO A 186 -0.62 5.76 3.47
C PRO A 186 -2.04 5.77 2.87
N LEU A 187 -2.42 4.74 2.11
CA LEU A 187 -3.76 4.63 1.51
C LEU A 187 -4.77 4.16 2.56
N ALA A 188 -4.42 3.17 3.37
CA ALA A 188 -5.26 2.71 4.49
C ALA A 188 -5.53 3.85 5.51
N LEU A 189 -4.49 4.65 5.80
CA LEU A 189 -4.60 5.84 6.63
C LEU A 189 -5.55 6.86 5.99
N ALA A 190 -5.35 7.20 4.72
CA ALA A 190 -6.17 8.18 4.01
C ALA A 190 -7.65 7.82 3.99
N ASP A 191 -8.00 6.54 3.80
CA ASP A 191 -9.38 6.06 3.85
C ASP A 191 -10.01 6.17 5.24
N SER A 192 -9.18 6.19 6.27
CA SER A 192 -9.65 6.23 7.65
C SER A 192 -9.78 7.65 8.18
N VAL A 193 -8.99 8.61 7.69
CA VAL A 193 -8.91 9.96 8.26
C VAL A 193 -9.41 11.08 7.36
N LEU A 194 -9.47 10.88 6.04
CA LEU A 194 -9.97 11.88 5.11
C LEU A 194 -11.47 11.70 4.88
N THR A 195 -12.17 12.82 4.79
CA THR A 195 -13.56 12.83 4.34
C THR A 195 -13.65 12.80 2.81
N GLU A 196 -14.76 12.30 2.28
CA GLU A 196 -15.10 12.38 0.85
C GLU A 196 -15.03 13.82 0.32
N VAL A 197 -15.45 14.80 1.13
CA VAL A 197 -15.44 16.21 0.74
C VAL A 197 -14.01 16.73 0.57
N GLU A 198 -13.10 16.37 1.48
CA GLU A 198 -11.68 16.74 1.37
C GLU A 198 -11.04 16.09 0.14
N LYS A 199 -11.20 14.77 -0.04
CA LYS A 199 -10.66 14.05 -1.21
C LYS A 199 -11.19 14.61 -2.54
N ARG A 200 -12.49 14.95 -2.59
CA ARG A 200 -13.13 15.48 -3.80
C ARG A 200 -12.68 16.90 -4.12
N SER A 201 -12.67 17.78 -3.12
CA SER A 201 -12.34 19.21 -3.29
C SER A 201 -10.83 19.44 -3.45
N GLY A 202 -10.05 18.45 -3.04
CA GLY A 202 -8.60 18.38 -3.15
C GLY A 202 -7.93 18.72 -1.84
N CYS A 203 -7.01 17.87 -1.38
CA CYS A 203 -6.31 18.03 -0.11
C CYS A 203 -4.95 17.35 -0.13
N ALA A 204 -4.07 17.79 0.78
CA ALA A 204 -2.83 17.08 1.08
C ALA A 204 -2.95 16.42 2.46
N LEU A 205 -2.76 15.11 2.53
CA LEU A 205 -2.61 14.37 3.79
C LEU A 205 -1.12 14.26 4.11
N VAL A 206 -0.75 14.71 5.30
CA VAL A 206 0.63 14.70 5.81
C VAL A 206 0.68 13.90 7.10
N ASP A 207 1.27 12.71 7.04
CA ASP A 207 1.52 11.86 8.20
C ASP A 207 2.93 12.11 8.75
N MET A 208 3.01 12.81 9.88
CA MET A 208 4.27 13.16 10.54
C MET A 208 4.64 12.07 11.56
N GLY A 209 5.40 11.08 11.09
CA GLY A 209 5.83 9.94 11.89
C GLY A 209 7.10 10.19 12.72
N TYR A 210 7.73 9.08 13.14
CA TYR A 210 8.97 9.10 13.91
C TYR A 210 10.19 9.39 13.03
N ASP A 211 10.52 8.52 12.07
CA ASP A 211 11.67 8.71 11.16
C ASP A 211 11.27 9.23 9.77
N THR A 212 9.98 9.28 9.46
CA THR A 212 9.46 9.62 8.13
C THR A 212 8.26 10.54 8.22
N THR A 213 8.08 11.33 7.17
CA THR A 213 6.87 12.12 6.92
C THR A 213 6.32 11.73 5.56
N THR A 214 5.05 11.32 5.50
CA THR A 214 4.41 10.89 4.24
C THR A 214 3.47 11.96 3.74
N VAL A 215 3.56 12.29 2.44
CA VAL A 215 2.68 13.25 1.78
C VAL A 215 1.85 12.53 0.72
N SER A 216 0.53 12.66 0.81
CA SER A 216 -0.41 12.16 -0.21
C SER A 216 -1.32 13.30 -0.68
N VAL A 217 -1.39 13.55 -1.98
CA VAL A 217 -2.28 14.57 -2.56
C VAL A 217 -3.46 13.87 -3.19
N TYR A 218 -4.67 14.26 -2.80
CA TYR A 218 -5.92 13.80 -3.40
C TYR A 218 -6.60 14.95 -4.12
N SER A 219 -7.27 14.66 -5.23
CA SER A 219 -8.16 15.61 -5.91
C SER A 219 -9.16 14.85 -6.76
N LYS A 220 -10.43 15.27 -6.73
CA LYS A 220 -11.55 14.58 -7.40
C LYS A 220 -11.66 13.11 -6.97
N ASN A 221 -11.41 12.81 -5.68
CA ASN A 221 -11.40 11.46 -5.11
C ASN A 221 -10.31 10.52 -5.64
N ILE A 222 -9.34 11.04 -6.40
CA ILE A 222 -8.22 10.25 -6.96
C ILE A 222 -6.93 10.64 -6.25
N LEU A 223 -6.09 9.65 -5.93
CA LEU A 223 -4.72 9.88 -5.49
C LEU A 223 -3.90 10.45 -6.65
N ARG A 224 -3.35 11.65 -6.46
CA ARG A 224 -2.60 12.40 -7.47
C ARG A 224 -1.10 12.41 -7.23
N HIS A 225 -0.68 12.26 -5.98
CA HIS A 225 0.71 12.15 -5.60
C HIS A 225 0.86 11.40 -4.28
N LEU A 226 1.93 10.63 -4.15
CA LEU A 226 2.38 10.00 -2.92
C LEU A 226 3.91 10.06 -2.86
N ALA A 227 4.46 10.48 -1.72
CA ALA A 227 5.89 10.42 -1.44
C ALA A 227 6.16 10.27 0.06
N VAL A 228 7.20 9.50 0.39
CA VAL A 228 7.71 9.40 1.76
C VAL A 228 9.04 10.13 1.88
N ILE A 229 9.06 11.16 2.73
CA ILE A 229 10.23 11.94 3.08
C ILE A 229 10.94 11.25 4.26
N PRO A 230 12.25 10.98 4.17
CA PRO A 230 13.01 10.32 5.23
C PRO A 230 13.43 11.28 6.37
N LEU A 231 12.50 12.16 6.75
CA LEU A 231 12.58 13.11 7.86
C LEU A 231 11.31 12.98 8.70
N GLY A 232 11.46 12.84 10.01
CA GLY A 232 10.32 12.76 10.94
C GLY A 232 10.64 13.41 12.28
N SER A 233 9.75 13.24 13.25
CA SER A 233 9.89 13.86 14.58
C SER A 233 11.12 13.41 15.39
N ASN A 234 11.77 12.30 15.00
CA ASN A 234 13.04 11.84 15.57
C ASN A 234 14.23 12.72 15.15
N ASN A 235 14.15 13.36 13.98
CA ASN A 235 15.18 14.33 13.58
C ASN A 235 15.23 15.51 14.55
N ILE A 236 14.07 15.96 15.04
CA ILE A 236 13.96 17.00 16.07
C ILE A 236 14.65 16.54 17.36
N THR A 237 14.39 15.30 17.78
CA THR A 237 15.03 14.70 18.97
C THR A 237 16.55 14.65 18.82
N LYS A 238 17.05 14.25 17.65
CA LYS A 238 18.50 14.21 17.38
C LYS A 238 19.15 15.59 17.38
N ASP A 239 18.46 16.60 16.87
CA ASP A 239 18.98 17.96 16.92
C ASP A 239 18.98 18.52 18.35
N ILE A 240 17.95 18.23 19.15
CA ILE A 240 17.95 18.58 20.58
C ILE A 240 19.10 17.86 21.31
N ALA A 241 19.38 16.59 21.00
CA ALA A 241 20.48 15.83 21.60
C ALA A 241 21.87 16.47 21.34
N SER A 242 22.00 17.28 20.28
CA SER A 242 23.23 18.06 20.01
C SER A 242 23.56 19.08 21.11
N LEU A 243 22.59 19.41 21.98
CA LEU A 243 22.76 20.22 23.20
C LEU A 243 23.42 19.44 24.35
N GLN A 244 24.27 18.45 24.01
CA GLN A 244 25.03 17.63 24.96
C GLN A 244 24.14 16.87 25.96
N MET A 245 23.08 16.26 25.45
CA MET A 245 22.20 15.39 26.23
C MET A 245 21.91 14.08 25.51
N GLU A 246 21.55 13.05 26.28
CA GLU A 246 21.15 11.75 25.74
C GLU A 246 19.84 11.85 24.96
N GLU A 247 19.63 10.98 23.96
CA GLU A 247 18.41 11.01 23.13
C GLU A 247 17.13 10.85 23.97
N SER A 248 17.18 10.10 25.08
CA SER A 248 16.06 9.98 26.01
C SER A 248 15.71 11.28 26.74
N ASP A 249 16.73 12.08 27.07
CA ASP A 249 16.52 13.41 27.67
C ASP A 249 15.96 14.37 26.61
N ALA A 250 16.53 14.33 25.40
CA ALA A 250 16.07 15.13 24.27
C ALA A 250 14.61 14.85 23.92
N GLU A 251 14.18 13.58 23.90
CA GLU A 251 12.78 13.22 23.64
C GLU A 251 11.86 13.75 24.74
N ARG A 252 12.25 13.61 26.01
CA ARG A 252 11.50 14.14 27.15
C ARG A 252 11.36 15.66 27.05
N MET A 253 12.42 16.36 26.67
CA MET A 253 12.39 17.80 26.47
C MET A 253 11.53 18.20 25.28
N LYS A 254 11.61 17.50 24.14
CA LYS A 254 10.75 17.70 22.97
C LYS A 254 9.27 17.60 23.36
N LEU A 255 8.89 16.54 24.06
CA LEU A 255 7.50 16.32 24.50
C LEU A 255 7.02 17.37 25.50
N LYS A 256 7.91 17.90 26.34
CA LYS A 256 7.56 18.85 27.41
C LYS A 256 7.55 20.31 26.97
N TYR A 257 8.52 20.70 26.14
CA TYR A 257 8.81 22.10 25.81
C TYR A 257 8.71 22.41 24.30
N GLY A 258 8.62 21.39 23.44
CA GLY A 258 8.58 21.56 22.00
C GLY A 258 7.39 22.40 21.52
N SER A 259 7.68 23.35 20.65
CA SER A 259 6.70 24.15 19.92
C SER A 259 7.16 24.23 18.46
N ALA A 260 6.23 24.09 17.53
CA ALA A 260 6.50 24.17 16.10
C ALA A 260 6.67 25.59 15.58
N TYR A 261 6.14 26.55 16.33
CA TYR A 261 6.23 27.96 16.02
C TYR A 261 6.00 28.78 17.29
N THR A 262 6.79 29.83 17.46
CA THR A 262 6.77 30.73 18.62
C THR A 262 6.92 32.14 18.10
N GLU A 263 6.01 33.04 18.49
CA GLU A 263 6.13 34.43 18.07
C GLU A 263 7.37 35.06 18.72
N ASN A 264 8.11 35.87 17.98
CA ASN A 264 9.39 36.41 18.48
C ASN A 264 9.22 37.28 19.76
N ASN A 265 8.04 37.86 19.98
CA ASN A 265 7.71 38.61 21.20
C ASN A 265 7.31 37.73 22.40
N GLU A 266 7.02 36.45 22.20
CA GLU A 266 6.73 35.47 23.25
C GLU A 266 8.01 34.77 23.75
N ILE A 267 9.15 34.97 23.09
CA ILE A 267 10.43 34.37 23.47
C ILE A 267 11.02 35.13 24.66
N ASP A 268 11.07 34.47 25.81
CA ASP A 268 11.81 34.92 26.98
C ASP A 268 13.29 34.51 26.87
N ASN A 269 14.17 35.49 26.64
CA ASN A 269 15.60 35.25 26.48
C ASN A 269 16.31 34.83 27.77
N GLU A 270 15.70 35.06 28.94
CA GLU A 270 16.28 34.69 30.25
C GLU A 270 15.82 33.30 30.72
N LEU A 271 14.72 32.79 30.15
CA LEU A 271 14.15 31.49 30.50
C LEU A 271 15.10 30.35 30.11
N LYS A 272 15.28 29.41 31.05
CA LYS A 272 16.03 28.17 30.86
C LYS A 272 15.15 26.95 31.10
N TYR A 273 15.31 25.93 30.27
CA TYR A 273 14.65 24.63 30.44
C TYR A 273 15.56 23.66 31.17
N SER A 274 15.05 23.04 32.22
CA SER A 274 15.77 21.98 32.95
C SER A 274 15.79 20.70 32.12
N ILE A 275 17.01 20.20 31.88
CA ILE A 275 17.24 18.86 31.32
C ILE A 275 17.06 17.83 32.45
N ASP A 276 17.73 18.10 33.57
CA ASP A 276 17.70 17.35 34.83
C ASP A 276 17.94 18.33 36.02
N PRO A 277 18.11 17.86 37.28
CA PRO A 277 18.29 18.75 38.43
C PRO A 277 19.51 19.69 38.35
N GLU A 278 20.55 19.33 37.60
CA GLU A 278 21.84 20.06 37.57
C GLU A 278 22.08 20.77 36.23
N ARG A 279 21.52 20.26 35.14
CA ARG A 279 21.73 20.77 33.78
C ARG A 279 20.52 21.50 33.22
N GLN A 280 20.77 22.62 32.55
CA GLN A 280 19.76 23.45 31.89
C GLN A 280 20.22 23.89 30.50
N VAL A 281 19.27 24.23 29.64
CA VAL A 281 19.53 24.88 28.34
C VAL A 281 18.70 26.16 28.21
N GLU A 282 19.25 27.15 27.50
CA GLU A 282 18.54 28.38 27.16
C GLU A 282 17.30 28.06 26.30
N SER A 283 16.15 28.62 26.67
CA SER A 283 14.89 28.35 25.98
C SER A 283 14.93 28.81 24.52
N ARG A 284 15.47 30.00 24.23
CA ARG A 284 15.69 30.51 22.87
C ARG A 284 16.45 29.51 22.01
N LYS A 285 17.57 28.96 22.52
CA LYS A 285 18.38 28.01 21.76
C LYS A 285 17.63 26.72 21.47
N PHE A 286 16.86 26.23 22.45
CA PHE A 286 16.00 25.07 22.27
C PHE A 286 14.90 25.33 21.21
N ILE A 287 14.24 26.48 21.28
CA ILE A 287 13.20 26.90 20.32
C ILE A 287 13.78 26.96 18.90
N GLU A 288 14.91 27.65 18.70
CA GLU A 288 15.57 27.76 17.39
C GLU A 288 15.90 26.39 16.77
N ILE A 289 16.33 25.42 17.58
CA ILE A 289 16.62 24.05 17.12
C ILE A 289 15.34 23.32 16.69
N VAL A 290 14.30 23.39 17.51
CA VAL A 290 13.04 22.69 17.25
C VAL A 290 12.35 23.27 16.01
N GLU A 291 12.25 24.59 15.93
CA GLU A 291 11.59 25.29 14.83
C GLU A 291 12.37 25.13 13.53
N GLY A 292 13.71 25.23 13.55
CA GLY A 292 14.52 25.04 12.34
C GLY A 292 14.36 23.65 11.72
N ARG A 293 14.25 22.59 12.53
CA ARG A 293 13.98 21.24 12.00
C ARG A 293 12.55 21.11 11.48
N LEU A 294 11.58 21.72 12.14
CA LEU A 294 10.18 21.66 11.70
C LEU A 294 9.98 22.44 10.41
N GLU A 295 10.59 23.61 10.27
CA GLU A 295 10.65 24.39 9.02
C GLU A 295 11.16 23.51 7.88
N GLU A 296 12.32 22.85 8.04
CA GLU A 296 12.86 21.95 7.01
C GLU A 296 11.88 20.82 6.65
N ILE A 297 11.24 20.19 7.64
CA ILE A 297 10.24 19.14 7.39
C ILE A 297 9.06 19.71 6.59
N ILE A 298 8.53 20.87 6.98
CA ILE A 298 7.36 21.50 6.33
C ILE A 298 7.69 21.94 4.91
N GLU A 299 8.86 22.54 4.68
CA GLU A 299 9.31 22.92 3.33
C GLU A 299 9.49 21.70 2.42
N ASN A 300 10.04 20.60 2.95
CA ASN A 300 10.14 19.35 2.20
C ASN A 300 8.75 18.75 1.91
N VAL A 301 7.79 18.88 2.84
CA VAL A 301 6.39 18.49 2.60
C VAL A 301 5.77 19.32 1.49
N TRP A 302 5.91 20.64 1.56
CA TRP A 302 5.39 21.55 0.53
C TRP A 302 5.97 21.25 -0.84
N TYR A 303 7.27 20.97 -0.91
CA TYR A 303 7.96 20.60 -2.15
C TYR A 303 7.42 19.30 -2.78
N GLN A 304 6.87 18.37 -2.00
CA GLN A 304 6.26 17.15 -2.56
C GLN A 304 4.89 17.41 -3.20
N ILE A 305 4.24 18.55 -2.93
CA ILE A 305 2.96 18.85 -3.56
C ILE A 305 3.23 19.26 -5.02
N PRO A 306 2.68 18.56 -6.03
CA PRO A 306 2.90 18.95 -7.41
C PRO A 306 2.31 20.33 -7.68
N SER A 307 3.02 21.16 -8.43
CA SER A 307 2.64 22.56 -8.65
C SER A 307 1.27 22.73 -9.29
N GLU A 308 0.81 21.76 -10.08
CA GLU A 308 -0.53 21.77 -10.67
C GLU A 308 -1.67 21.58 -9.65
N TYR A 309 -1.36 21.33 -8.38
CA TYR A 309 -2.33 21.20 -7.29
C TYR A 309 -2.25 22.31 -6.25
N TYR A 310 -1.29 23.25 -6.32
CA TYR A 310 -1.15 24.32 -5.32
C TYR A 310 -2.45 25.12 -5.08
N ASP A 311 -3.18 25.42 -6.15
CA ASP A 311 -4.45 26.15 -6.13
C ASP A 311 -5.69 25.24 -6.03
N LYS A 312 -5.50 23.91 -5.92
CA LYS A 312 -6.57 22.90 -5.93
C LYS A 312 -6.72 22.17 -4.59
N LEU A 313 -6.09 22.67 -3.52
CA LEU A 313 -6.22 22.11 -2.18
C LEU A 313 -7.35 22.78 -1.37
N LEU A 314 -8.58 22.85 -1.91
CA LEU A 314 -9.72 23.48 -1.21
C LEU A 314 -10.12 22.77 0.09
N GLY A 315 -9.79 21.48 0.19
CA GLY A 315 -9.88 20.66 1.40
C GLY A 315 -8.81 21.01 2.44
N GLY A 316 -7.73 21.69 2.04
CA GLY A 316 -6.63 22.09 2.91
C GLY A 316 -5.53 21.03 3.07
N ILE A 317 -4.70 21.22 4.09
CA ILE A 317 -3.70 20.24 4.53
C ILE A 317 -4.24 19.53 5.79
N ILE A 318 -4.27 18.20 5.76
CA ILE A 318 -4.67 17.35 6.87
C ILE A 318 -3.41 16.76 7.48
N LEU A 319 -3.13 17.08 8.74
CA LEU A 319 -2.00 16.57 9.50
C LEU A 319 -2.41 15.36 10.34
N THR A 320 -1.53 14.37 10.47
CA THR A 320 -1.72 13.26 11.40
C THR A 320 -0.36 12.69 11.85
N GLY A 321 -0.37 11.60 12.62
CA GLY A 321 0.84 11.00 13.19
C GLY A 321 1.35 11.74 14.42
N GLY A 322 2.35 11.14 15.09
CA GLY A 322 2.86 11.64 16.37
C GLY A 322 3.43 13.06 16.33
N GLY A 323 4.11 13.42 15.23
CA GLY A 323 4.68 14.75 15.03
C GLY A 323 3.65 15.86 14.93
N SER A 324 2.41 15.54 14.50
CA SER A 324 1.31 16.51 14.44
C SER A 324 0.79 16.96 15.82
N ASN A 325 1.28 16.36 16.91
CA ASN A 325 0.94 16.79 18.27
C ASN A 325 1.82 17.95 18.78
N MET A 326 2.83 18.37 18.02
CA MET A 326 3.68 19.51 18.40
C MET A 326 2.80 20.76 18.58
N LYS A 327 3.02 21.50 19.66
CA LYS A 327 2.28 22.75 19.91
C LYS A 327 2.46 23.70 18.72
N ASN A 328 1.41 24.42 18.33
CA ASN A 328 1.42 25.40 17.24
C ASN A 328 1.76 24.84 15.84
N ILE A 329 1.68 23.52 15.61
CA ILE A 329 1.99 22.93 14.29
C ILE A 329 1.14 23.52 13.16
N GLU A 330 -0.13 23.83 13.40
CA GLU A 330 -1.01 24.43 12.40
C GLU A 330 -0.50 25.80 11.96
N LYS A 331 -0.02 26.62 12.91
CA LYS A 331 0.57 27.94 12.61
C LYS A 331 1.84 27.81 11.77
N ALA A 332 2.71 26.86 12.11
CA ALA A 332 3.93 26.59 11.35
C ALA A 332 3.58 26.24 9.89
N PHE A 333 2.61 25.33 9.68
CA PHE A 333 2.17 24.97 8.34
C PHE A 333 1.57 26.16 7.58
N ILE A 334 0.71 26.97 8.20
CA ILE A 334 0.14 28.16 7.55
C ILE A 334 1.26 29.11 7.09
N ASN A 335 2.24 29.36 7.95
CA ASN A 335 3.33 30.31 7.68
C ASN A 335 4.23 29.85 6.52
N HIS A 336 4.55 28.55 6.43
CA HIS A 336 5.48 28.04 5.41
C HIS A 336 4.80 27.55 4.12
N THR A 337 3.50 27.25 4.13
CA THR A 337 2.79 26.73 2.94
C THR A 337 1.80 27.70 2.31
N HIS A 338 1.41 28.76 3.02
CA HIS A 338 0.35 29.70 2.63
C HIS A 338 -1.03 29.03 2.42
N VAL A 339 -1.24 27.83 2.96
CA VAL A 339 -2.55 27.17 2.99
C VAL A 339 -3.23 27.47 4.32
N ASP A 340 -4.28 28.30 4.28
CA ASP A 340 -4.99 28.73 5.50
C ASP A 340 -5.72 27.58 6.22
N LYS A 341 -6.20 26.59 5.46
CA LYS A 341 -7.00 25.50 5.99
C LYS A 341 -6.11 24.32 6.40
N ILE A 342 -5.83 24.24 7.69
CA ILE A 342 -5.14 23.10 8.31
C ILE A 342 -6.13 22.35 9.21
N ARG A 343 -6.10 21.01 9.17
CA ARG A 343 -6.84 20.15 10.11
C ARG A 343 -5.92 19.07 10.68
N ILE A 344 -5.88 18.92 12.00
CA ILE A 344 -5.22 17.76 12.62
C ILE A 344 -6.22 16.59 12.76
N ALA A 345 -6.01 15.53 12.00
CA ALA A 345 -6.73 14.27 12.12
C ALA A 345 -6.22 13.45 13.32
N LYS A 346 -6.92 13.61 14.44
CA LYS A 346 -6.59 12.98 15.74
C LYS A 346 -7.10 11.55 15.92
N PHE A 347 -8.07 11.15 15.12
CA PHE A 347 -8.74 9.84 15.20
C PHE A 347 -9.26 9.43 13.81
N VAL A 348 -9.58 8.14 13.68
CA VAL A 348 -10.18 7.55 12.47
C VAL A 348 -11.69 7.76 12.42
N SER A 349 -12.28 7.71 11.24
CA SER A 349 -13.72 7.89 11.01
C SER A 349 -14.58 6.75 11.57
N GLN A 350 -14.02 5.55 11.73
CA GLN A 350 -14.69 4.41 12.34
C GLN A 350 -14.90 4.63 13.84
N THR A 351 -16.02 4.12 14.37
CA THR A 351 -16.24 4.09 15.82
C THR A 351 -15.37 3.01 16.46
N ILE A 352 -14.40 3.43 17.27
CA ILE A 352 -13.49 2.53 18.00
C ILE A 352 -13.91 2.45 19.47
N ILE A 353 -14.18 1.23 19.93
CA ILE A 353 -14.55 0.92 21.32
C ILE A 353 -13.35 0.23 21.96
N SER A 354 -12.76 0.85 22.98
CA SER A 354 -11.58 0.31 23.68
C SER A 354 -11.49 0.83 25.11
N ASN A 355 -10.98 0.00 26.02
CA ASN A 355 -10.61 0.41 27.37
C ASN A 355 -9.15 0.87 27.47
N ASN A 356 -8.37 0.79 26.39
CA ASN A 356 -6.97 1.20 26.38
C ASN A 356 -6.84 2.73 26.31
N GLU A 357 -6.14 3.35 27.28
CA GLU A 357 -5.98 4.81 27.35
C GLU A 357 -5.21 5.39 26.15
N GLU A 358 -4.24 4.66 25.59
CA GLU A 358 -3.49 5.14 24.43
C GLU A 358 -4.36 5.23 23.16
N ILE A 359 -5.35 4.35 23.03
CA ILE A 359 -6.33 4.40 21.94
C ILE A 359 -7.29 5.57 22.13
N LYS A 360 -7.72 5.82 23.38
CA LYS A 360 -8.62 6.92 23.74
C LYS A 360 -7.93 8.30 23.76
N ALA A 361 -6.59 8.35 23.70
CA ALA A 361 -5.84 9.59 23.73
C ALA A 361 -6.10 10.49 22.51
N HIS A 362 -6.59 9.94 21.39
CA HIS A 362 -6.92 10.67 20.17
C HIS A 362 -5.81 11.65 19.76
N ASN A 363 -4.59 11.14 19.60
CA ASN A 363 -3.40 11.91 19.25
C ASN A 363 -2.84 11.55 17.85
N GLY A 364 -3.63 10.86 17.02
CA GLY A 364 -3.26 10.47 15.66
C GLY A 364 -2.17 9.39 15.54
N MET A 365 -1.47 9.02 16.62
CA MET A 365 -0.35 8.06 16.56
C MET A 365 -0.74 6.65 16.15
N LEU A 366 -2.03 6.29 16.30
CA LEU A 366 -2.56 4.96 16.00
C LEU A 366 -3.47 4.95 14.78
N ASN A 367 -3.62 6.07 14.06
CA ASN A 367 -4.57 6.15 12.95
C ASN A 367 -4.24 5.17 11.83
N THR A 368 -2.96 4.97 11.52
CA THR A 368 -2.52 4.00 10.51
C THR A 368 -2.90 2.58 10.94
N LEU A 369 -2.50 2.17 12.14
CA LEU A 369 -2.83 0.87 12.71
C LEU A 369 -4.35 0.61 12.78
N LEU A 370 -5.13 1.59 13.23
CA LEU A 370 -6.60 1.48 13.30
C LEU A 370 -7.22 1.42 11.90
N GLY A 371 -6.66 2.12 10.92
CA GLY A 371 -7.08 2.02 9.54
C GLY A 371 -6.79 0.65 8.92
N LEU A 372 -5.64 0.06 9.21
CA LEU A 372 -5.31 -1.32 8.82
C LEU A 372 -6.28 -2.32 9.46
N LEU A 373 -6.60 -2.15 10.75
CA LEU A 373 -7.57 -2.99 11.44
C LEU A 373 -8.97 -2.86 10.81
N ALA A 374 -9.37 -1.65 10.40
CA ALA A 374 -10.66 -1.40 9.76
C ALA A 374 -10.77 -2.03 8.35
N LYS A 375 -9.65 -2.17 7.63
CA LYS A 375 -9.57 -2.85 6.34
C LYS A 375 -9.77 -4.35 6.44
N GLY A 376 -9.45 -4.96 7.57
CA GLY A 376 -9.58 -6.41 7.73
C GLY A 376 -11.02 -6.91 7.64
N ASP A 377 -11.15 -8.06 6.99
CA ASP A 377 -12.41 -8.73 6.63
C ASP A 377 -12.36 -10.25 6.81
N ILE A 378 -11.18 -10.83 7.04
CA ILE A 378 -10.95 -12.26 7.26
C ILE A 378 -10.65 -12.52 8.72
N ASN A 379 -11.37 -13.47 9.31
CA ASN A 379 -11.12 -13.90 10.69
C ASN A 379 -9.68 -14.42 10.87
N CYS A 380 -9.01 -13.92 11.91
CA CYS A 380 -7.65 -14.31 12.30
C CYS A 380 -7.63 -15.31 13.46
N ALA A 381 -8.78 -15.65 14.05
CA ALA A 381 -8.89 -16.57 15.17
C ALA A 381 -8.64 -18.02 14.76
N GLY A 382 -7.75 -18.70 15.48
CA GLY A 382 -7.49 -20.13 15.39
C GLY A 382 -8.03 -20.93 16.57
N ASP A 383 -7.34 -22.01 16.91
CA ASP A 383 -7.69 -22.85 18.05
C ASP A 383 -7.42 -22.16 19.39
N ALA A 384 -7.97 -22.71 20.48
CA ALA A 384 -7.70 -22.21 21.83
C ALA A 384 -6.20 -22.23 22.12
N PHE A 385 -5.66 -21.12 22.66
CA PHE A 385 -4.23 -21.00 22.94
C PHE A 385 -3.89 -21.60 24.31
N ASP A 386 -3.01 -22.61 24.33
CA ASP A 386 -2.44 -23.19 25.54
C ASP A 386 -1.05 -22.60 25.83
N PRO A 387 -0.89 -21.75 26.85
CA PRO A 387 0.40 -21.15 27.21
C PRO A 387 1.44 -22.15 27.75
N ASN A 388 1.02 -23.37 28.15
CA ASN A 388 1.89 -24.44 28.62
C ASN A 388 2.04 -25.59 27.60
N GLY A 389 1.48 -25.42 26.40
CA GLY A 389 1.61 -26.39 25.32
C GLY A 389 3.08 -26.62 24.97
N ASP A 390 3.44 -27.90 24.79
CA ASP A 390 4.81 -28.32 24.53
C ASP A 390 5.42 -27.52 23.36
N LEU A 391 6.63 -26.98 23.54
CA LEU A 391 7.32 -26.14 22.53
C LEU A 391 7.55 -26.91 21.21
N PHE A 392 7.47 -28.25 21.28
CA PHE A 392 7.58 -29.20 20.18
C PHE A 392 6.22 -29.74 19.66
N ALA A 393 5.08 -29.36 20.27
CA ALA A 393 3.77 -29.69 19.72
C ALA A 393 3.48 -28.94 18.41
N SER A 394 4.14 -27.80 18.19
CA SER A 394 4.16 -27.03 16.93
C SER A 394 4.99 -27.67 15.80
N LEU A 395 5.74 -28.74 16.11
CA LEU A 395 6.45 -29.59 15.12
C LEU A 395 5.64 -30.82 14.69
N LYS A 396 4.46 -31.05 15.26
CA LYS A 396 3.46 -31.80 14.49
C LYS A 396 3.25 -30.99 13.22
N PRO A 397 3.11 -31.61 12.03
CA PRO A 397 2.63 -30.86 10.89
C PRO A 397 1.40 -30.16 11.42
N GLN A 398 1.43 -28.82 11.46
CA GLN A 398 0.21 -28.07 11.64
C GLN A 398 -0.71 -28.79 10.67
N THR A 399 -1.83 -29.34 11.16
CA THR A 399 -2.97 -29.46 10.29
C THR A 399 -2.99 -28.08 9.67
N ILE A 400 -2.60 -28.01 8.40
CA ILE A 400 -2.94 -26.91 7.54
C ILE A 400 -4.44 -26.94 7.74
N HIS A 401 -4.92 -26.15 8.70
CA HIS A 401 -6.30 -25.72 8.70
C HIS A 401 -6.34 -25.18 7.30
N PRO A 402 -7.05 -25.86 6.38
CA PRO A 402 -7.21 -25.31 5.07
C PRO A 402 -7.75 -23.93 5.41
N THR A 403 -6.98 -22.89 5.14
CA THR A 403 -7.60 -21.61 4.89
C THR A 403 -8.60 -22.00 3.82
N ASN A 404 -9.86 -22.14 4.22
CA ASN A 404 -10.91 -22.53 3.29
C ASN A 404 -11.09 -21.43 2.22
N ASP A 405 -10.35 -20.33 2.37
CA ASP A 405 -9.84 -19.50 1.31
C ASP A 405 -8.58 -20.12 0.67
N GLN A 406 -8.76 -21.19 -0.10
CA GLN A 406 -8.01 -21.31 -1.36
C GLN A 406 -8.51 -20.18 -2.25
N ARG A 407 -8.12 -18.94 -1.95
CA ARG A 407 -8.37 -17.84 -2.87
C ARG A 407 -7.60 -18.21 -4.14
N PRO A 408 -8.28 -18.32 -5.30
CA PRO A 408 -7.57 -18.45 -6.57
C PRO A 408 -6.56 -17.32 -6.69
N ALA A 409 -5.48 -17.51 -7.45
CA ALA A 409 -4.50 -16.43 -7.64
C ALA A 409 -5.25 -15.23 -8.24
N ARG A 410 -5.43 -14.17 -7.44
CA ARG A 410 -6.16 -12.98 -7.88
C ARG A 410 -5.43 -12.39 -9.06
N GLN A 411 -6.11 -12.11 -10.17
CA GLN A 411 -5.49 -11.39 -11.29
C GLN A 411 -5.21 -9.95 -10.89
N THR A 412 -4.31 -9.29 -11.63
CA THR A 412 -3.83 -7.95 -11.24
C THR A 412 -4.93 -6.92 -11.39
N THR A 413 -5.92 -7.19 -12.22
CA THR A 413 -7.14 -6.38 -12.42
C THR A 413 -8.11 -6.40 -11.24
N ASP A 414 -8.03 -7.42 -10.37
CA ASP A 414 -9.05 -7.68 -9.33
C ASP A 414 -8.64 -7.15 -7.95
N LEU A 415 -7.44 -6.58 -7.83
CA LEU A 415 -6.94 -6.09 -6.54
C LEU A 415 -7.54 -4.72 -6.21
N PRO A 416 -8.14 -4.56 -5.02
CA PRO A 416 -8.54 -3.25 -4.53
C PRO A 416 -7.35 -2.29 -4.42
N ALA A 417 -7.60 -0.99 -4.58
CA ALA A 417 -6.58 0.04 -4.43
C ALA A 417 -5.88 -0.06 -3.05
N GLY A 418 -4.56 0.04 -3.06
CA GLY A 418 -3.72 -0.06 -1.87
C GLY A 418 -3.42 -1.47 -1.37
N VAL A 419 -4.01 -2.52 -1.95
CA VAL A 419 -3.64 -3.91 -1.61
C VAL A 419 -2.35 -4.29 -2.33
N ILE A 420 -1.38 -4.80 -1.57
CA ILE A 420 -0.09 -5.26 -2.05
C ILE A 420 -0.09 -6.78 -1.98
N ARG A 421 0.27 -7.44 -3.08
CA ARG A 421 0.50 -8.88 -3.08
C ARG A 421 1.68 -9.24 -2.19
N THR A 422 1.70 -10.44 -1.65
CA THR A 422 2.90 -11.07 -1.07
C THR A 422 3.83 -11.62 -2.16
N GLU A 423 5.09 -11.91 -1.82
CA GLU A 423 6.02 -12.54 -2.78
C GLU A 423 5.51 -13.90 -3.28
N ALA A 424 4.89 -14.68 -2.40
CA ALA A 424 4.30 -15.97 -2.75
C ALA A 424 3.12 -15.84 -3.74
N GLU A 425 2.26 -14.84 -3.56
CA GLU A 425 1.16 -14.57 -4.49
C GLU A 425 1.66 -14.12 -5.86
N LYS A 426 2.71 -13.29 -5.90
CA LYS A 426 3.33 -12.88 -7.16
C LYS A 426 3.92 -14.06 -7.92
N GLN A 427 4.66 -14.92 -7.24
CA GLN A 427 5.25 -16.13 -7.85
C GLN A 427 4.16 -17.04 -8.42
N LYS A 428 3.08 -17.28 -7.66
CA LYS A 428 1.93 -18.06 -8.15
C LYS A 428 1.27 -17.42 -9.36
N ALA A 429 1.03 -16.11 -9.33
CA ALA A 429 0.43 -15.39 -10.45
C ALA A 429 1.32 -15.40 -11.70
N GLU A 430 2.65 -15.28 -11.54
CA GLU A 430 3.60 -15.36 -12.66
C GLU A 430 3.67 -16.76 -13.25
N GLU A 431 3.63 -17.80 -12.41
CA GLU A 431 3.59 -19.19 -12.86
C GLU A 431 2.29 -19.51 -13.60
N GLU A 432 1.14 -19.05 -13.09
CA GLU A 432 -0.16 -19.24 -13.73
C GLU A 432 -0.24 -18.49 -15.06
N LYS A 433 0.28 -17.25 -15.13
CA LYS A 433 0.38 -16.49 -16.37
C LYS A 433 1.27 -17.20 -17.40
N ARG A 434 2.40 -17.79 -16.97
CA ARG A 434 3.26 -18.59 -17.85
C ARG A 434 2.53 -19.82 -18.38
N ARG A 435 1.77 -20.53 -17.52
CA ARG A 435 0.96 -21.69 -17.94
C ARG A 435 -0.11 -21.29 -18.97
N GLN A 436 -0.82 -20.19 -18.73
CA GLN A 436 -1.83 -19.67 -19.66
C GLN A 436 -1.22 -19.28 -21.01
N GLN A 437 -0.06 -18.61 -21.01
CA GLN A 437 0.66 -18.26 -22.24
C GLN A 437 1.10 -19.51 -23.02
N GLU A 438 1.60 -20.53 -22.33
CA GLU A 438 1.95 -21.81 -22.95
C GLU A 438 0.73 -22.54 -23.53
N GLU A 439 -0.43 -22.49 -22.87
CA GLU A 439 -1.68 -23.07 -23.35
C GLU A 439 -2.22 -22.31 -24.58
N GLU A 440 -2.23 -20.97 -24.56
CA GLU A 440 -2.61 -20.15 -25.70
C GLU A 440 -1.69 -20.36 -26.91
N GLU A 441 -0.38 -20.47 -26.70
CA GLU A 441 0.58 -20.73 -27.76
C GLU A 441 0.35 -22.12 -28.38
N ARG A 442 0.11 -23.14 -27.56
CA ARG A 442 -0.26 -24.49 -28.04
C ARG A 442 -1.56 -24.48 -28.84
N ALA A 443 -2.59 -23.77 -28.36
CA ALA A 443 -3.86 -23.64 -29.08
C ALA A 443 -3.68 -22.94 -30.44
N ARG A 444 -2.89 -21.87 -30.51
CA ARG A 444 -2.56 -21.18 -31.78
C ARG A 444 -1.79 -22.09 -32.74
N GLN A 445 -0.80 -22.84 -32.25
CA GLN A 445 -0.05 -23.78 -33.07
C GLN A 445 -0.93 -24.92 -33.61
N GLU A 446 -1.88 -25.40 -32.81
CA GLU A 446 -2.84 -26.41 -33.24
C GLU A 446 -3.81 -25.86 -34.29
N GLU A 447 -4.32 -24.65 -34.12
CA GLU A 447 -5.19 -23.98 -35.09
C GLU A 447 -4.47 -23.72 -36.41
N GLU A 448 -3.20 -23.30 -36.38
CA GLU A 448 -2.36 -23.17 -37.57
C GLU A 448 -2.12 -24.52 -38.26
N ARG A 449 -1.88 -25.58 -37.48
CA ARG A 449 -1.69 -26.93 -38.02
C ARG A 449 -2.94 -27.39 -38.75
N LEU A 450 -4.11 -27.21 -38.14
CA LEU A 450 -5.40 -27.55 -38.75
C LEU A 450 -5.66 -26.74 -40.02
N LYS A 451 -5.36 -25.42 -40.03
CA LYS A 451 -5.43 -24.59 -41.24
C LYS A 451 -4.51 -25.09 -42.35
N LYS A 452 -3.25 -25.42 -42.04
CA LYS A 452 -2.29 -25.98 -43.00
C LYS A 452 -2.73 -27.34 -43.54
N GLU A 453 -3.30 -28.20 -42.69
CA GLU A 453 -3.86 -29.50 -43.10
C GLU A 453 -5.08 -29.33 -44.02
N GLU A 454 -5.96 -28.39 -43.71
CA GLU A 454 -7.13 -28.05 -44.53
C GLU A 454 -6.72 -27.46 -45.89
N GLU A 455 -5.77 -26.52 -45.91
CA GLU A 455 -5.19 -25.98 -47.15
C GLU A 455 -4.52 -27.07 -47.98
N ALA A 456 -3.77 -27.99 -47.35
CA ALA A 456 -3.15 -29.12 -48.02
C ALA A 456 -4.20 -30.11 -48.59
N ARG A 457 -5.31 -30.32 -47.88
CA ARG A 457 -6.45 -31.12 -48.36
C ARG A 457 -7.09 -30.47 -49.59
N ILE A 458 -7.41 -29.18 -49.52
CA ILE A 458 -7.96 -28.41 -50.64
C ILE A 458 -7.00 -28.42 -51.85
N ARG A 459 -5.69 -28.28 -51.61
CA ARG A 459 -4.66 -28.37 -52.66
C ARG A 459 -4.58 -29.76 -53.30
N LYS A 460 -4.71 -30.84 -52.51
CA LYS A 460 -4.78 -32.21 -53.04
C LYS A 460 -6.05 -32.47 -53.84
N GLU A 461 -7.20 -31.95 -53.41
CA GLU A 461 -8.45 -32.04 -54.17
C GLU A 461 -8.39 -31.28 -55.50
N ASN A 462 -7.71 -30.12 -55.52
CA ASN A 462 -7.54 -29.30 -56.71
C ASN A 462 -6.35 -29.70 -57.60
N SER A 463 -5.55 -30.70 -57.20
CA SER A 463 -4.44 -31.23 -57.98
C SER A 463 -4.90 -31.78 -59.34
N THR A 464 -4.15 -31.43 -60.39
CA THR A 464 -4.39 -31.85 -61.79
C THR A 464 -4.57 -33.36 -61.95
N TRP A 465 -3.92 -34.17 -61.11
CA TRP A 465 -4.03 -35.63 -61.13
C TRP A 465 -5.42 -36.14 -60.69
N ASN A 466 -6.08 -35.47 -59.74
CA ASN A 466 -7.45 -35.80 -59.31
C ASN A 466 -8.51 -35.30 -60.31
N LYS A 467 -8.25 -34.17 -60.99
CA LYS A 467 -9.07 -33.74 -62.14
C LYS A 467 -8.92 -34.70 -63.32
N LEU A 468 -7.72 -35.21 -63.60
CA LEU A 468 -7.45 -36.22 -64.63
C LEU A 468 -8.15 -37.56 -64.32
N LYS A 469 -8.08 -38.04 -63.07
CA LYS A 469 -8.79 -39.25 -62.61
C LYS A 469 -10.31 -39.13 -62.77
N LYS A 470 -10.91 -38.00 -62.40
CA LYS A 470 -12.35 -37.74 -62.62
C LYS A 470 -12.71 -37.65 -64.11
N GLY A 471 -11.80 -37.16 -64.95
CA GLY A 471 -11.96 -37.17 -66.42
C GLY A 471 -11.95 -38.59 -67.00
N ILE A 472 -11.02 -39.44 -66.58
CA ILE A 472 -10.92 -40.84 -67.03
C ILE A 472 -12.12 -41.68 -66.55
N LEU A 473 -12.60 -41.47 -65.32
CA LEU A 473 -13.82 -42.12 -64.81
C LEU A 473 -15.10 -41.67 -65.53
N LYS A 474 -15.17 -40.43 -66.01
CA LYS A 474 -16.27 -39.97 -66.87
C LYS A 474 -16.21 -40.58 -68.27
N PHE A 475 -15.02 -40.70 -68.85
CA PHE A 475 -14.81 -41.33 -70.16
C PHE A 475 -15.07 -42.85 -70.13
N GLY A 476 -14.72 -43.53 -69.04
CA GLY A 476 -15.04 -44.95 -68.85
C GLY A 476 -16.53 -45.22 -68.67
N LYS A 477 -17.29 -44.26 -68.10
CA LYS A 477 -18.76 -44.38 -68.00
C LYS A 477 -19.49 -44.13 -69.33
N SER A 478 -18.99 -43.22 -70.17
CA SER A 478 -19.62 -42.97 -71.49
C SER A 478 -19.41 -44.10 -72.49
N ILE A 479 -18.42 -44.98 -72.28
CA ILE A 479 -18.17 -46.15 -73.14
C ILE A 479 -19.06 -47.35 -72.76
N VAL A 480 -19.60 -47.39 -71.54
CA VAL A 480 -20.47 -48.49 -71.07
C VAL A 480 -21.97 -48.20 -71.34
N GLU A 481 -22.33 -46.97 -71.72
CA GLU A 481 -23.71 -46.58 -72.04
C GLU A 481 -24.01 -46.55 -73.56
N GLU A 482 -23.09 -47.02 -74.43
CA GLU A 482 -23.28 -47.09 -75.89
C GLU A 482 -23.54 -48.50 -76.46
N GLU A 483 -23.64 -49.53 -75.62
CA GLU A 483 -24.09 -50.88 -76.04
C GLU A 483 -25.22 -51.36 -75.11
N ASP A 484 -26.45 -50.91 -75.39
CA ASP A 484 -27.70 -51.68 -75.21
C ASP A 484 -28.88 -50.99 -75.93
#